data_AF-A0A5N4CKJ8-F1
#
_entry.id   AF-A0A5N4CKJ8-F1
#
_cell.length_a   1.000
_cell.length_b   1.000
_cell.length_c   1.000
_cell.angle_alpha   90.00
_cell.angle_beta   90.00
_cell.angle_gamma   90.00
#
_symmetry.space_group_name_H-M   'P 1'
#
loop_
_entity.id
_entity.type
_entity.pdbx_description
1 polymer ?
#
loop_
_entity_poly.entity_id
_entity_poly.type
_entity_poly.pdbx_seq_one_letter_code
_entity_poly.pdbx_strand_id
1 'polypeptide(L)'
;VAIKVLGNVLSAQSNIPWQTLRYLIGEVVYGGRVVDSWDRRCLNTLLYKFCNPEVLNDDFNFSTDEICHPMTKSASMTDYIEFIQSLPDDDPPELLGLHPEATRGFRETQGQKFIDNLIAMQPRTTTTSLMISREHSNDELVMEILSDMLKRLPPSVEKEECAGTPGTLKCIMFSPIWESLSKDLKGYDPLIHCVLLTFLTQEIERFDKLLFVIHKSLKDLQLAVKGEIILTQELEEIYDSFLNTKVPALWQ
;
A
#
# COMPACT_ATOMS: atom_id res chain seq x y z
N VAL A 1 21.17 -4.36 25.57
CA VAL A 1 20.43 -5.34 26.42
C VAL A 1 20.64 -6.75 25.93
N ALA A 2 20.37 -7.06 24.65
CA ALA A 2 20.58 -8.38 24.05
C ALA A 2 21.97 -8.99 24.35
N ILE A 3 23.07 -8.24 24.15
CA ILE A 3 24.44 -8.73 24.42
C ILE A 3 24.65 -9.12 25.90
N LYS A 4 24.10 -8.34 26.84
CA LYS A 4 24.19 -8.66 28.27
C LYS A 4 23.37 -9.91 28.62
N VAL A 5 22.18 -10.05 28.04
CA VAL A 5 21.34 -11.24 28.20
C VAL A 5 22.07 -12.47 27.63
N LEU A 6 22.69 -12.34 26.47
CA LEU A 6 23.48 -13.39 25.83
C LEU A 6 24.65 -13.81 26.74
N GLY A 7 25.44 -12.87 27.25
CA GLY A 7 26.57 -13.16 28.14
C GLY A 7 26.15 -13.87 29.43
N ASN A 8 25.02 -13.49 30.03
CA ASN A 8 24.49 -14.14 31.23
C ASN A 8 24.03 -15.59 30.96
N VAL A 9 23.37 -15.84 29.82
CA VAL A 9 22.89 -17.19 29.46
C VAL A 9 24.07 -18.11 29.11
N LEU A 10 25.06 -17.61 28.37
CA LEU A 10 26.24 -18.38 27.97
C LEU A 10 27.22 -18.65 29.11
N SER A 11 27.30 -17.78 30.12
CA SER A 11 28.14 -18.01 31.31
C SER A 11 27.52 -18.99 32.30
N ALA A 12 26.19 -19.16 32.29
CA ALA A 12 25.48 -20.02 33.23
C ALA A 12 25.39 -21.49 32.79
N GLN A 13 25.54 -21.80 31.50
CA GLN A 13 25.35 -23.14 30.94
C GLN A 13 26.49 -23.54 30.00
N SER A 14 26.92 -24.80 30.05
CA SER A 14 27.96 -25.36 29.18
C SER A 14 27.49 -25.69 27.76
N ASN A 15 26.18 -25.88 27.56
CA ASN A 15 25.57 -26.09 26.25
C ASN A 15 24.70 -24.88 25.89
N ILE A 16 24.62 -24.53 24.61
CA ILE A 16 23.92 -23.33 24.13
C ILE A 16 22.40 -23.63 24.03
N PRO A 17 21.54 -23.00 24.86
CA PRO A 17 20.09 -23.22 24.80
C PRO A 17 19.45 -22.36 23.72
N TRP A 18 19.53 -22.80 22.45
CA TRP A 18 19.05 -22.04 21.29
C TRP A 18 17.59 -21.58 21.39
N GLN A 19 16.69 -22.43 21.90
CA GLN A 19 15.28 -22.07 22.06
C GLN A 19 15.09 -20.91 23.05
N THR A 20 15.76 -20.97 24.20
CA THR A 20 15.70 -19.94 25.24
C THR A 20 16.29 -18.62 24.74
N LEU A 21 17.41 -18.68 24.01
CA LEU A 21 18.08 -17.51 23.44
C LEU A 21 17.18 -16.82 22.41
N ARG A 22 16.56 -17.60 21.51
CA ARG A 22 15.61 -17.07 20.51
C ARG A 22 14.39 -16.44 21.17
N TYR A 23 13.85 -17.07 22.20
CA TYR A 23 12.71 -16.51 22.93
C TYR A 23 13.08 -15.21 23.65
N LEU A 24 14.22 -15.18 24.36
CA LEU A 24 14.66 -13.98 25.07
C LEU A 24 14.95 -12.82 24.11
N ILE A 25 15.65 -13.08 23.00
CA ILE A 25 15.99 -12.02 22.05
C ILE A 25 14.74 -11.62 21.24
N GLY A 26 14.06 -12.59 20.63
CA GLY A 26 12.91 -12.38 19.74
C GLY A 26 11.69 -11.83 20.46
N GLU A 27 11.20 -12.49 21.51
CA GLU A 27 9.95 -12.10 22.19
C GLU A 27 10.17 -11.05 23.29
N VAL A 28 11.21 -11.20 24.11
CA VAL A 28 11.38 -10.35 25.30
C VAL A 28 12.11 -9.04 24.99
N VAL A 29 13.22 -9.09 24.24
CA VAL A 29 14.03 -7.89 23.96
C VAL A 29 13.45 -7.07 22.81
N TYR A 30 13.13 -7.72 21.69
CA TYR A 30 12.64 -7.04 20.49
C TYR A 30 11.12 -7.13 20.31
N GLY A 31 10.48 -8.21 20.76
CA GLY A 31 9.05 -8.46 20.56
C GLY A 31 8.14 -7.43 21.21
N GLY A 32 8.53 -6.84 22.35
CA GLY A 32 7.81 -5.73 22.96
C GLY A 32 7.77 -4.43 22.14
N ARG A 33 8.53 -4.35 21.04
CA ARG A 33 8.52 -3.21 20.11
C ARG A 33 7.69 -3.47 18.86
N VAL A 34 7.22 -4.70 18.67
CA VAL A 34 6.49 -5.13 17.48
C VAL A 34 5.05 -5.40 17.89
N VAL A 35 4.13 -4.60 17.34
CA VAL A 35 2.70 -4.70 17.66
C VAL A 35 2.03 -5.76 16.80
N ASP A 36 2.40 -5.82 15.50
CA ASP A 36 1.76 -6.72 14.56
C ASP A 36 2.30 -8.16 14.68
N SER A 37 1.38 -9.11 14.55
CA SER A 37 1.69 -10.54 14.68
C SER A 37 2.52 -11.09 13.52
N TRP A 38 2.35 -10.56 12.30
CA TRP A 38 3.11 -10.94 11.12
C TRP A 38 4.50 -10.34 11.15
N ASP A 39 4.64 -9.09 11.59
CA ASP A 39 5.96 -8.47 11.81
C ASP A 39 6.76 -9.25 12.86
N ARG A 40 6.10 -9.70 13.93
CA ARG A 40 6.74 -10.53 14.96
C ARG A 40 7.18 -11.89 14.40
N ARG A 41 6.36 -12.50 13.56
CA ARG A 41 6.73 -13.74 12.85
C ARG A 41 7.92 -13.51 11.92
N CYS A 42 7.94 -12.40 11.18
CA CYS A 42 9.04 -12.02 10.30
C CYS A 42 10.33 -11.83 11.09
N LEU A 43 10.29 -11.06 12.19
CA LEU A 43 11.40 -10.84 13.11
C LEU A 43 11.98 -12.16 13.63
N ASN A 44 11.12 -13.07 14.10
CA ASN A 44 11.57 -14.37 14.60
C ASN A 44 12.19 -15.25 13.50
N THR A 45 11.67 -15.15 12.27
CA THR A 45 12.23 -15.88 11.11
C THR A 45 13.59 -15.33 10.72
N LEU A 46 13.74 -14.01 10.69
CA LEU A 46 15.02 -13.33 10.48
C LEU A 46 16.02 -13.72 11.56
N LEU A 47 15.60 -13.67 12.83
CA LEU A 47 16.44 -14.06 13.97
C LEU A 47 16.90 -15.52 13.86
N TYR A 48 16.04 -16.42 13.37
CA TYR A 48 16.41 -17.82 13.17
C TYR A 48 17.55 -17.98 12.14
N LYS A 49 17.57 -17.16 11.09
CA LYS A 49 18.65 -17.17 10.08
C LYS A 49 20.02 -16.85 10.70
N PHE A 50 20.07 -15.93 11.65
CA PHE A 50 21.31 -15.48 12.29
C PHE A 50 21.64 -16.22 13.60
N CYS A 51 20.65 -16.81 14.27
CA CYS A 51 20.80 -17.52 15.55
C CYS A 51 20.42 -19.00 15.40
N ASN A 52 21.27 -19.77 14.71
CA ASN A 52 21.12 -21.21 14.56
C ASN A 52 22.40 -21.97 14.98
N PRO A 53 22.31 -23.28 15.25
CA PRO A 53 23.49 -24.10 15.53
C PRO A 53 24.47 -24.15 14.35
N GLU A 54 23.99 -23.97 13.13
CA GLU A 54 24.77 -24.09 11.89
C GLU A 54 25.78 -22.94 11.73
N VAL A 55 25.50 -21.75 12.29
CA VAL A 55 26.40 -20.59 12.33
C VAL A 55 27.72 -20.89 13.04
N LEU A 56 27.79 -21.93 13.87
CA LEU A 56 29.03 -22.35 14.53
C LEU A 56 29.93 -23.24 13.66
N ASN A 57 29.43 -23.66 12.50
CA ASN A 57 30.19 -24.44 11.52
C ASN A 57 31.01 -23.49 10.65
N ASP A 58 32.23 -23.90 10.32
CA ASP A 58 33.17 -23.06 9.55
C ASP A 58 32.74 -22.89 8.08
N ASP A 59 31.85 -23.77 7.57
CA ASP A 59 31.32 -23.74 6.20
C ASP A 59 29.99 -22.96 6.04
N PHE A 60 29.49 -22.34 7.12
CA PHE A 60 28.18 -21.66 7.08
C PHE A 60 28.31 -20.24 6.53
N ASN A 61 27.53 -19.89 5.51
CA ASN A 61 27.48 -18.53 4.96
C ASN A 61 26.09 -17.90 5.16
N PHE A 62 26.04 -16.60 5.46
CA PHE A 62 24.78 -15.86 5.65
C PHE A 62 24.13 -15.45 4.32
N SER A 63 24.91 -15.38 3.24
CA SER A 63 24.45 -15.13 1.88
C SER A 63 25.01 -16.18 0.91
N THR A 64 24.34 -16.32 -0.24
CA THR A 64 24.75 -17.21 -1.34
C THR A 64 26.07 -16.77 -1.98
N ASP A 65 26.46 -15.50 -1.85
CA ASP A 65 27.63 -14.91 -2.51
C ASP A 65 28.93 -15.04 -1.70
N GLU A 66 28.93 -15.78 -0.57
CA GLU A 66 30.10 -16.04 0.30
C GLU A 66 30.75 -14.79 0.94
N ILE A 67 30.28 -13.58 0.63
CA ILE A 67 30.81 -12.31 1.15
C ILE A 67 30.61 -12.19 2.67
N CYS A 68 29.51 -12.75 3.19
CA CYS A 68 29.17 -12.66 4.61
C CYS A 68 29.23 -14.04 5.26
N HIS A 69 30.34 -14.31 5.94
CA HIS A 69 30.60 -15.54 6.70
C HIS A 69 30.88 -15.23 8.18
N PRO A 70 30.53 -16.13 9.12
CA PRO A 70 30.94 -16.02 10.51
C PRO A 70 32.46 -16.20 10.61
N MET A 71 33.13 -15.25 11.25
CA MET A 71 34.58 -15.27 11.45
C MET A 71 35.00 -16.44 12.37
N THR A 72 36.20 -16.97 12.13
CA THR A 72 36.76 -18.08 12.91
C THR A 72 36.87 -17.73 14.41
N LYS A 73 36.65 -18.75 15.26
CA LYS A 73 36.56 -18.68 16.74
C LYS A 73 37.75 -18.02 17.48
N SER A 74 38.83 -17.67 16.78
CA SER A 74 40.08 -17.10 17.33
C SER A 74 40.40 -15.67 16.86
N ALA A 75 39.47 -14.98 16.18
CA ALA A 75 39.69 -13.63 15.68
C ALA A 75 39.84 -12.59 16.80
N SER A 76 40.81 -11.68 16.66
CA SER A 76 40.99 -10.52 17.53
C SER A 76 40.00 -9.41 17.19
N MET A 77 39.80 -8.44 18.10
CA MET A 77 38.92 -7.29 17.85
C MET A 77 39.33 -6.50 16.59
N THR A 78 40.64 -6.41 16.32
CA THR A 78 41.16 -5.72 15.14
C THR A 78 40.75 -6.45 13.86
N ASP A 79 40.80 -7.78 13.86
CA ASP A 79 40.39 -8.59 12.71
C ASP A 79 38.89 -8.42 12.40
N TYR A 80 38.04 -8.26 13.43
CA TYR A 80 36.63 -7.93 13.23
C TYR A 80 36.43 -6.56 12.58
N ILE A 81 37.24 -5.57 12.95
CA ILE A 81 37.15 -4.22 12.38
C ILE A 81 37.58 -4.25 10.90
N GLU A 82 38.70 -4.90 10.59
CA GLU A 82 39.18 -5.05 9.22
C GLU A 82 38.18 -5.82 8.34
N PHE A 83 37.56 -6.87 8.89
CA PHE A 83 36.52 -7.62 8.19
C PHE A 83 35.30 -6.75 7.88
N ILE A 84 34.77 -6.00 8.86
CA ILE A 84 33.64 -5.10 8.64
C ILE A 84 33.99 -4.02 7.60
N GLN A 85 35.22 -3.52 7.58
CA GLN A 85 35.68 -2.54 6.59
C GLN A 85 35.86 -3.12 5.18
N SER A 86 36.02 -4.44 5.07
CA SER A 86 36.12 -5.12 3.77
C SER A 86 34.76 -5.36 3.10
N LEU A 87 33.66 -5.22 3.85
CA LEU A 87 32.31 -5.42 3.33
C LEU A 87 31.89 -4.27 2.39
N PRO A 88 31.05 -4.55 1.38
CA PRO A 88 30.47 -3.51 0.54
C PRO A 88 29.60 -2.52 1.32
N ASP A 89 29.49 -1.28 0.83
CA ASP A 89 28.59 -0.26 1.41
C ASP A 89 27.10 -0.61 1.21
N ASP A 90 26.78 -1.32 0.12
CA ASP A 90 25.42 -1.73 -0.23
C ASP A 90 25.23 -3.23 0.04
N ASP A 91 24.28 -3.56 0.92
CA ASP A 91 23.91 -4.93 1.23
C ASP A 91 22.96 -5.53 0.18
N PRO A 92 23.17 -6.78 -0.26
CA PRO A 92 22.24 -7.46 -1.16
C PRO A 92 20.91 -7.80 -0.43
N PRO A 93 19.75 -7.70 -1.10
CA PRO A 93 18.44 -7.96 -0.50
C PRO A 93 18.32 -9.40 0.04
N GLU A 94 19.04 -10.36 -0.54
CA GLU A 94 19.08 -11.77 -0.15
C GLU A 94 19.61 -11.97 1.28
N LEU A 95 20.44 -11.04 1.78
CA LEU A 95 20.95 -11.06 3.16
C LEU A 95 19.78 -11.03 4.16
N LEU A 96 18.76 -10.22 3.87
CA LEU A 96 17.53 -10.11 4.65
C LEU A 96 16.46 -11.15 4.25
N GLY A 97 16.77 -12.04 3.30
CA GLY A 97 15.82 -13.00 2.73
C GLY A 97 14.79 -12.37 1.80
N LEU A 98 15.08 -11.18 1.26
CA LEU A 98 14.23 -10.49 0.30
C LEU A 98 14.57 -10.94 -1.13
N HIS A 99 13.57 -10.88 -2.00
CA HIS A 99 13.76 -11.11 -3.43
C HIS A 99 14.44 -9.88 -4.07
N PRO A 100 15.32 -10.04 -5.08
CA PRO A 100 16.02 -8.93 -5.72
C PRO A 100 15.11 -7.85 -6.32
N GLU A 101 13.87 -8.20 -6.66
CA GLU A 101 12.83 -7.27 -7.11
C GLU A 101 12.47 -6.20 -6.05
N ALA A 102 12.70 -6.48 -4.76
CA ALA A 102 12.48 -5.49 -3.69
C ALA A 102 13.33 -4.23 -3.91
N THR A 103 14.55 -4.38 -4.42
CA THR A 103 15.42 -3.24 -4.75
C THR A 103 14.83 -2.42 -5.89
N ARG A 104 14.21 -3.04 -6.90
CA ARG A 104 13.53 -2.32 -7.99
C ARG A 104 12.37 -1.49 -7.45
N GLY A 105 11.49 -2.08 -6.64
CA GLY A 105 10.36 -1.36 -6.05
C GLY A 105 10.79 -0.21 -5.14
N PHE A 106 11.88 -0.39 -4.38
CA PHE A 106 12.49 0.69 -3.60
C PHE A 106 12.97 1.84 -4.50
N ARG A 107 13.70 1.52 -5.58
CA ARG A 107 14.22 2.52 -6.53
C ARG A 107 13.10 3.25 -7.27
N GLU A 108 12.03 2.54 -7.64
CA GLU A 108 10.83 3.13 -8.24
C GLU A 108 10.15 4.12 -7.29
N THR A 109 9.94 3.73 -6.04
CA THR A 109 9.36 4.60 -5.01
C THR A 109 10.25 5.82 -4.74
N GLN A 110 11.57 5.63 -4.68
CA GLN A 110 12.54 6.73 -4.53
C GLN A 110 12.50 7.67 -5.73
N GLY A 111 12.43 7.13 -6.95
CA GLY A 111 12.29 7.89 -8.18
C GLY A 111 11.00 8.70 -8.21
N GLN A 112 9.88 8.09 -7.83
CA GLN A 112 8.59 8.79 -7.77
C GLN A 112 8.62 9.94 -6.76
N LYS A 113 9.18 9.73 -5.56
CA LYS A 113 9.39 10.80 -4.57
C LYS A 113 10.29 11.91 -5.10
N PHE A 114 11.33 11.58 -5.86
CA PHE A 114 12.20 12.57 -6.47
C PHE A 114 11.45 13.41 -7.51
N ILE A 115 10.63 12.79 -8.36
CA ILE A 115 9.78 13.51 -9.33
C ILE A 115 8.74 14.38 -8.63
N ASP A 116 8.05 13.85 -7.61
CA ASP A 116 7.09 14.63 -6.81
C ASP A 116 7.76 15.86 -6.17
N ASN A 117 8.98 15.70 -5.63
CA ASN A 117 9.75 16.81 -5.08
C ASN A 117 10.15 17.83 -6.16
N LEU A 118 10.51 17.37 -7.36
CA LEU A 118 10.87 18.23 -8.48
C LEU A 118 9.66 19.04 -8.97
N ILE A 119 8.49 18.41 -9.09
CA ILE A 119 7.23 19.08 -9.41
C ILE A 119 6.90 20.13 -8.34
N ALA A 120 7.08 19.79 -7.06
CA ALA A 120 6.83 20.72 -5.96
C ALA A 120 7.78 21.94 -5.96
N MET A 121 9.02 21.77 -6.46
CA MET A 121 9.98 22.87 -6.62
C MET A 121 9.75 23.70 -7.90
N GLN A 122 8.93 23.23 -8.84
CA GLN A 122 8.68 23.95 -10.08
C GLN A 122 7.95 25.27 -9.79
N PRO A 123 8.51 26.43 -10.21
CA PRO A 123 7.86 27.71 -10.00
C PRO A 123 6.49 27.75 -10.70
N ARG A 124 5.42 27.85 -9.90
CA ARG A 124 4.02 27.92 -10.36
C ARG A 124 3.69 29.22 -11.14
N THR A 125 4.66 30.12 -11.32
CA THR A 125 4.48 31.49 -11.85
C THR A 125 5.23 31.80 -13.15
N THR A 126 5.89 30.84 -13.80
CA THR A 126 6.70 31.11 -15.02
C THR A 126 6.14 30.58 -16.34
N THR A 127 4.82 30.49 -16.49
CA THR A 127 4.18 30.24 -17.81
C THR A 127 3.30 31.38 -18.32
N THR A 128 3.27 32.53 -17.64
CA THR A 128 2.45 33.67 -18.11
C THR A 128 3.18 34.63 -19.06
N SER A 129 4.47 34.44 -19.39
CA SER A 129 5.17 35.46 -20.20
C SER A 129 6.18 35.03 -21.26
N LEU A 130 6.45 33.73 -21.49
CA LEU A 130 7.44 33.32 -22.50
C LEU A 130 7.07 32.04 -23.26
N MET A 131 5.85 31.95 -23.79
CA MET A 131 5.61 31.31 -25.10
C MET A 131 4.14 31.47 -25.47
N ILE A 132 3.91 32.34 -26.44
CA ILE A 132 2.72 32.36 -27.27
C ILE A 132 2.73 31.02 -28.02
N SER A 133 2.08 30.00 -27.48
CA SER A 133 1.74 28.76 -28.17
C SER A 133 0.40 28.30 -27.59
N ARG A 134 -0.60 28.25 -28.46
CA ARG A 134 -2.00 27.88 -28.19
C ARG A 134 -2.07 26.41 -27.80
N GLU A 135 -1.96 26.10 -26.53
CA GLU A 135 -2.25 24.77 -26.00
C GLU A 135 -2.99 24.98 -24.67
N HIS A 136 -4.32 25.15 -24.79
CA HIS A 136 -5.37 25.24 -23.76
C HIS A 136 -5.03 25.95 -22.44
N SER A 137 -5.82 26.98 -22.07
CA SER A 137 -5.77 27.55 -20.71
C SER A 137 -5.90 26.43 -19.67
N ASN A 138 -5.27 26.54 -18.49
CA ASN A 138 -5.44 25.54 -17.41
C ASN A 138 -6.92 25.24 -17.15
N ASP A 139 -7.76 26.27 -17.22
CA ASP A 139 -9.21 26.17 -17.11
C ASP A 139 -9.84 25.35 -18.24
N GLU A 140 -9.34 25.48 -19.47
CA GLU A 140 -9.83 24.76 -20.64
C GLU A 140 -9.46 23.27 -20.58
N LEU A 141 -8.25 22.95 -20.11
CA LEU A 141 -7.82 21.58 -19.85
C LEU A 141 -8.67 20.92 -18.76
N VAL A 142 -8.89 21.62 -17.64
CA VAL A 142 -9.73 21.11 -16.54
C VAL A 142 -11.17 20.91 -17.03
N MET A 143 -11.70 21.83 -17.85
CA MET A 143 -13.04 21.69 -18.43
C MET A 143 -13.16 20.50 -19.39
N GLU A 144 -12.13 20.22 -20.20
CA GLU A 144 -12.09 19.03 -21.06
C GLU A 144 -12.10 17.75 -20.21
N ILE A 145 -11.22 17.66 -19.20
CA ILE A 145 -11.14 16.54 -18.26
C ILE A 145 -12.47 16.31 -17.54
N LEU A 146 -13.08 17.38 -17.02
CA LEU A 146 -14.39 17.34 -16.38
C LEU A 146 -15.46 16.78 -17.33
N SER A 147 -15.45 17.22 -18.59
CA SER A 147 -16.42 16.76 -19.59
C SER A 147 -16.24 15.30 -19.99
N ASP A 148 -14.99 14.81 -20.06
CA ASP A 148 -14.70 13.40 -20.34
C ASP A 148 -15.09 12.52 -19.13
N MET A 149 -14.73 12.93 -17.91
CA MET A 149 -15.09 12.21 -16.69
C MET A 149 -16.61 12.12 -16.52
N LEU A 150 -17.35 13.21 -16.72
CA LEU A 150 -18.81 13.19 -16.63
C LEU A 150 -19.47 12.29 -17.68
N LYS A 151 -18.88 12.11 -18.87
CA LYS A 151 -19.36 11.18 -19.89
C LYS A 151 -19.07 9.72 -19.54
N ARG A 152 -17.93 9.46 -18.90
CA ARG A 152 -17.47 8.10 -18.58
C ARG A 152 -18.05 7.57 -17.27
N LEU A 153 -18.33 8.45 -16.31
CA LEU A 153 -18.84 8.07 -15.00
C LEU A 153 -20.34 7.75 -15.07
N PRO A 154 -20.76 6.55 -14.61
CA PRO A 154 -22.17 6.24 -14.48
C PRO A 154 -22.84 7.12 -13.40
N PRO A 155 -24.13 7.48 -13.54
CA PRO A 155 -24.86 8.26 -12.54
C PRO A 155 -25.16 7.47 -11.26
N SER A 156 -25.28 6.14 -11.38
CA SER A 156 -25.52 5.19 -10.29
C SER A 156 -24.94 3.83 -10.67
N VAL A 157 -24.66 3.00 -9.67
CA VAL A 157 -24.19 1.62 -9.86
C VAL A 157 -25.24 0.77 -10.55
N GLU A 158 -26.51 0.96 -10.17
CA GLU A 158 -27.64 0.33 -10.83
C GLU A 158 -28.38 1.35 -11.69
N LYS A 159 -28.50 1.10 -12.99
CA LYS A 159 -29.37 1.91 -13.86
C LYS A 159 -30.84 1.68 -13.48
N GLU A 160 -31.65 2.74 -13.50
CA GLU A 160 -33.10 2.66 -13.26
C GLU A 160 -33.81 1.76 -14.28
N GLU A 161 -33.28 1.68 -15.50
CA GLU A 161 -33.83 0.82 -16.55
C GLU A 161 -33.11 -0.53 -16.59
N CYS A 162 -33.80 -1.60 -16.18
CA CYS A 162 -33.45 -2.98 -16.52
C CYS A 162 -33.67 -3.22 -18.03
N ALA A 163 -32.92 -2.52 -18.89
CA ALA A 163 -32.85 -2.81 -20.31
C ALA A 163 -31.86 -3.96 -20.54
N GLY A 164 -32.23 -5.16 -20.12
CA GLY A 164 -31.68 -6.42 -20.61
C GLY A 164 -30.20 -6.72 -20.34
N THR A 165 -29.49 -5.95 -19.51
CA THR A 165 -28.11 -6.29 -19.14
C THR A 165 -28.11 -7.30 -17.98
N PRO A 166 -27.62 -8.55 -18.14
CA PRO A 166 -27.73 -9.61 -17.13
C PRO A 166 -26.88 -9.43 -15.87
N GLY A 167 -26.40 -8.22 -15.56
CA GLY A 167 -25.39 -7.96 -14.53
C GLY A 167 -25.85 -7.18 -13.29
N THR A 168 -27.04 -6.58 -13.30
CA THR A 168 -27.51 -5.71 -12.19
C THR A 168 -28.28 -6.51 -11.14
N LEU A 169 -28.07 -6.22 -9.86
CA LEU A 169 -28.73 -6.90 -8.73
C LEU A 169 -30.26 -6.82 -8.87
N LYS A 170 -30.80 -5.63 -9.19
CA LYS A 170 -32.23 -5.47 -9.55
C LYS A 170 -32.70 -6.46 -10.62
N CYS A 171 -31.99 -6.60 -11.72
CA CYS A 171 -32.44 -7.49 -12.80
C CYS A 171 -32.31 -8.98 -12.42
N ILE A 172 -31.37 -9.34 -11.53
CA ILE A 172 -31.28 -10.68 -10.94
C ILE A 172 -32.47 -10.94 -10.00
N MET A 173 -32.87 -9.95 -9.20
CA MET A 173 -34.05 -10.04 -8.31
C MET A 173 -35.37 -10.13 -9.07
N PHE A 174 -35.51 -9.44 -10.21
CA PHE A 174 -36.71 -9.50 -11.06
C PHE A 174 -36.70 -10.68 -12.04
N SER A 175 -35.64 -11.51 -12.05
CA SER A 175 -35.56 -12.67 -12.94
C SER A 175 -36.54 -13.77 -12.51
N PRO A 176 -37.20 -14.46 -13.46
CA PRO A 176 -38.11 -15.57 -13.15
C PRO A 176 -37.42 -16.72 -12.40
N ILE A 177 -36.08 -16.82 -12.51
CA ILE A 177 -35.26 -17.78 -11.75
C ILE A 177 -35.30 -17.44 -10.25
N TRP A 178 -35.21 -16.16 -9.90
CA TRP A 178 -35.26 -15.69 -8.51
C TRP A 178 -36.67 -15.85 -7.92
N GLU A 179 -37.72 -15.59 -8.72
CA GLU A 179 -39.10 -15.84 -8.31
C GLU A 179 -39.37 -17.34 -8.04
N SER A 180 -38.78 -18.24 -8.82
CA SER A 180 -38.88 -19.68 -8.57
C SER A 180 -38.14 -20.08 -7.29
N LEU A 181 -36.93 -19.55 -7.09
CA LEU A 181 -36.08 -19.87 -5.95
C LEU A 181 -36.66 -19.32 -4.64
N SER A 182 -37.23 -18.12 -4.65
CA SER A 182 -37.90 -17.51 -3.50
C SER A 182 -39.20 -18.21 -3.10
N LYS A 183 -39.94 -18.80 -4.06
CA LYS A 183 -41.16 -19.59 -3.78
C LYS A 183 -40.87 -20.91 -3.08
N ASP A 184 -39.72 -21.53 -3.37
CA ASP A 184 -39.30 -22.79 -2.73
C ASP A 184 -38.84 -22.59 -1.28
N LEU A 185 -38.38 -21.38 -0.92
CA LEU A 185 -37.98 -21.01 0.45
C LEU A 185 -39.16 -20.43 1.27
N LYS A 186 -40.05 -21.30 1.77
CA LYS A 186 -41.10 -20.86 2.71
C LYS A 186 -40.50 -20.48 4.07
N GLY A 187 -40.63 -19.21 4.45
CA GLY A 187 -40.26 -18.69 5.78
C GLY A 187 -38.86 -18.07 5.88
N TYR A 188 -38.13 -17.98 4.78
CA TYR A 188 -36.84 -17.29 4.70
C TYR A 188 -36.98 -16.08 3.76
N ASP A 189 -36.87 -14.87 4.29
CA ASP A 189 -36.66 -13.67 3.48
C ASP A 189 -35.22 -13.63 2.94
N PRO A 190 -35.00 -13.76 1.62
CA PRO A 190 -33.66 -13.74 1.03
C PRO A 190 -32.90 -12.43 1.29
N LEU A 191 -33.59 -11.30 1.50
CA LEU A 191 -32.94 -10.00 1.79
C LEU A 191 -32.34 -9.94 3.19
N ILE A 192 -32.90 -10.71 4.13
CA ILE A 192 -32.51 -10.72 5.55
C ILE A 192 -31.62 -11.93 5.85
N HIS A 193 -31.90 -13.07 5.22
CA HIS A 193 -31.21 -14.33 5.50
C HIS A 193 -30.04 -14.63 4.55
N CYS A 194 -29.92 -13.92 3.42
CA CYS A 194 -28.74 -14.02 2.55
C CYS A 194 -27.76 -12.88 2.86
N VAL A 195 -26.74 -13.19 3.66
CA VAL A 195 -25.68 -12.24 4.05
C VAL A 195 -25.01 -11.58 2.84
N LEU A 196 -24.82 -12.34 1.75
CA LEU A 196 -24.25 -11.82 0.51
C LEU A 196 -25.11 -10.74 -0.14
N LEU A 197 -26.44 -10.90 -0.08
CA LEU A 197 -27.38 -9.96 -0.69
C LEU A 197 -27.46 -8.65 0.12
N THR A 198 -27.46 -8.77 1.44
CA THR A 198 -27.39 -7.62 2.34
C THR A 198 -26.10 -6.84 2.13
N PHE A 199 -24.95 -7.53 2.07
CA PHE A 199 -23.66 -6.88 1.81
C PHE A 199 -23.61 -6.20 0.44
N LEU A 200 -24.08 -6.88 -0.61
CA LEU A 200 -24.11 -6.32 -1.96
C LEU A 200 -25.00 -5.08 -2.04
N THR A 201 -26.16 -5.08 -1.37
CA THR A 201 -27.05 -3.91 -1.31
C THR A 201 -26.37 -2.73 -0.59
N GLN A 202 -25.68 -3.00 0.53
CA GLN A 202 -24.92 -1.97 1.26
C GLN A 202 -23.75 -1.40 0.45
N GLU A 203 -23.03 -2.26 -0.29
CA GLU A 203 -21.95 -1.82 -1.17
C GLU A 203 -22.49 -0.95 -2.31
N ILE A 204 -23.60 -1.34 -2.95
CA ILE A 204 -24.27 -0.52 -3.98
C ILE A 204 -24.64 0.86 -3.42
N GLU A 205 -25.27 0.92 -2.24
CA GLU A 205 -25.60 2.19 -1.60
C GLU A 205 -24.35 3.03 -1.27
N ARG A 206 -23.25 2.40 -0.85
CA ARG A 206 -21.99 3.11 -0.57
C ARG A 206 -21.39 3.71 -1.84
N PHE A 207 -21.38 2.95 -2.94
CA PHE A 207 -20.90 3.43 -4.22
C PHE A 207 -21.81 4.50 -4.83
N ASP A 208 -23.13 4.40 -4.67
CA ASP A 208 -24.07 5.44 -5.12
C ASP A 208 -23.87 6.75 -4.34
N LYS A 209 -23.61 6.67 -3.03
CA LYS A 209 -23.21 7.85 -2.23
C LYS A 209 -21.90 8.46 -2.73
N LEU A 210 -20.90 7.65 -3.02
CA LEU A 210 -19.62 8.12 -3.57
C LEU A 210 -19.82 8.78 -4.95
N LEU A 211 -20.55 8.13 -5.87
CA LEU A 211 -20.86 8.67 -7.18
C LEU A 211 -21.61 10.00 -7.07
N PHE A 212 -22.56 10.12 -6.14
CA PHE A 212 -23.26 11.38 -5.89
C PHE A 212 -22.29 12.50 -5.48
N VAL A 213 -21.36 12.21 -4.57
CA VAL A 213 -20.34 13.18 -4.14
C VAL A 213 -19.43 13.58 -5.31
N ILE A 214 -18.97 12.61 -6.11
CA ILE A 214 -18.14 12.86 -7.29
C ILE A 214 -18.90 13.74 -8.30
N HIS A 215 -20.11 13.35 -8.71
CA HIS A 215 -20.92 14.11 -9.67
C HIS A 215 -21.24 15.53 -9.18
N LYS A 216 -21.52 15.69 -7.88
CA LYS A 216 -21.74 17.00 -7.28
C LYS A 216 -20.45 17.84 -7.36
N SER A 217 -19.32 17.29 -6.92
CA SER A 217 -18.03 17.99 -6.91
C SER A 217 -17.57 18.39 -8.33
N LEU A 218 -17.79 17.53 -9.33
CA LEU A 218 -17.48 17.83 -10.74
C LEU A 218 -18.36 18.96 -11.30
N LYS A 219 -19.65 18.96 -10.98
CA LYS A 219 -20.57 20.03 -11.39
C LYS A 219 -20.25 21.35 -10.70
N ASP A 220 -20.00 21.31 -9.39
CA ASP A 220 -19.65 22.49 -8.60
C ASP A 220 -18.32 23.09 -9.11
N LEU A 221 -17.33 22.26 -9.45
CA LEU A 221 -16.09 22.73 -10.07
C LEU A 221 -16.33 23.32 -11.47
N GLN A 222 -17.18 22.70 -12.29
CA GLN A 222 -17.52 23.22 -13.62
C GLN A 222 -18.15 24.62 -13.54
N LEU A 223 -19.00 24.86 -12.54
CA LEU A 223 -19.63 26.15 -12.30
C LEU A 223 -18.64 27.16 -11.71
N ALA A 224 -17.74 26.72 -10.84
CA ALA A 224 -16.68 27.55 -10.27
C ALA A 224 -15.69 28.04 -11.35
N VAL A 225 -15.26 27.17 -12.27
CA VAL A 225 -14.36 27.54 -13.40
C VAL A 225 -15.05 28.52 -14.36
N LYS A 226 -16.37 28.44 -14.52
CA LYS A 226 -17.16 29.43 -15.29
C LYS A 226 -17.39 30.76 -14.54
N GLY A 227 -17.02 30.84 -13.26
CA GLY A 227 -17.22 32.02 -12.41
C GLY A 227 -18.63 32.19 -11.86
N GLU A 228 -19.47 31.15 -11.90
CA GLU A 228 -20.85 31.19 -11.39
C GLU A 228 -20.94 30.89 -9.88
N ILE A 229 -19.98 30.15 -9.34
CA ILE A 229 -19.87 29.79 -7.91
C ILE A 229 -18.49 30.21 -7.39
N ILE A 230 -18.43 30.55 -6.09
CA ILE A 230 -17.17 30.85 -5.41
C ILE A 230 -16.35 29.57 -5.29
N LEU A 231 -15.08 29.64 -5.68
CA LEU A 231 -14.12 28.56 -5.51
C LEU A 231 -13.83 28.36 -4.01
N THR A 232 -14.29 27.24 -3.45
CA THR A 232 -14.02 26.85 -2.06
C THR A 232 -12.70 26.08 -1.97
N GLN A 233 -12.10 26.01 -0.77
CA GLN A 233 -10.85 25.28 -0.55
C GLN A 233 -10.92 23.83 -1.06
N GLU A 234 -12.03 23.12 -0.83
CA GLU A 234 -12.22 21.74 -1.31
C GLU A 234 -12.22 21.67 -2.86
N LEU A 235 -12.78 22.67 -3.54
CA LEU A 235 -12.80 22.74 -5.00
C LEU A 235 -11.42 23.14 -5.56
N GLU A 236 -10.67 24.00 -4.85
CA GLU A 236 -9.27 24.31 -5.19
C GLU A 236 -8.39 23.06 -5.12
N GLU A 237 -8.55 22.24 -4.08
CA GLU A 237 -7.81 20.99 -3.93
C GLU A 237 -8.14 20.00 -5.06
N ILE A 238 -9.40 19.93 -5.49
CA ILE A 238 -9.82 19.11 -6.65
C ILE A 238 -9.23 19.67 -7.94
N TYR A 239 -9.26 20.98 -8.14
CA TYR A 239 -8.70 21.66 -9.31
C TYR A 239 -7.19 21.40 -9.44
N ASP A 240 -6.44 21.59 -8.36
CA ASP A 240 -5.01 21.30 -8.28
C ASP A 240 -4.71 19.81 -8.46
N SER A 241 -5.58 18.92 -7.96
CA SER A 241 -5.45 17.48 -8.16
C SER A 241 -5.60 17.10 -9.63
N PHE A 242 -6.53 17.71 -10.37
CA PHE A 242 -6.67 17.46 -11.82
C PHE A 242 -5.48 17.96 -12.62
N LEU A 243 -4.95 19.14 -12.31
CA LEU A 243 -3.74 19.65 -12.96
C LEU A 243 -2.52 18.76 -12.71
N ASN A 244 -2.43 18.16 -11.52
CA ASN A 244 -1.34 17.27 -11.14
C ASN A 244 -1.62 15.79 -11.46
N THR A 245 -2.74 15.46 -12.12
CA THR A 245 -3.19 14.07 -12.41
C THR A 245 -3.27 13.17 -11.17
N LYS A 246 -3.64 13.73 -10.02
CA LYS A 246 -3.82 13.02 -8.75
C LYS A 246 -5.32 12.86 -8.44
N VAL A 247 -5.65 11.83 -7.66
CA VAL A 247 -7.02 11.62 -7.18
C VAL A 247 -7.30 12.59 -6.03
N PRO A 248 -8.37 13.41 -6.09
CA PRO A 248 -8.73 14.31 -5.01
C PRO A 248 -8.95 13.59 -3.67
N ALA A 249 -8.53 14.23 -2.57
CA ALA A 249 -8.67 13.68 -1.22
C ALA A 249 -10.13 13.44 -0.82
N LEU A 250 -11.05 14.26 -1.32
CA LEU A 250 -12.50 14.13 -1.07
C LEU A 250 -13.11 12.85 -1.65
N TRP A 251 -12.41 12.16 -2.55
CA TRP A 251 -12.86 10.93 -3.20
C TRP A 251 -12.22 9.66 -2.62
N GLN A 252 -11.30 9.79 -1.66
CA GLN A 252 -10.62 8.68 -0.98
C GLN A 252 -11.39 8.24 0.27
#